data_AF-A0A2G5HXK8-F1
#
_entry.id   AF-A0A2G5HXK8-F1
#
_cell.length_a   1.000
_cell.length_b   1.000
_cell.length_c   1.000
_cell.angle_alpha   90.00
_cell.angle_beta   90.00
_cell.angle_gamma   90.00
#
_symmetry.space_group_name_H-M   'P 1'
#
loop_
_entity.id
_entity.type
_entity.pdbx_description
1 polymer ?
#
loop_
_entity_poly.entity_id
_entity_poly.type
_entity_poly.pdbx_seq_one_letter_code
_entity_poly.pdbx_strand_id
1 'polypeptide(L)'
;MSLTVQQLNADSCFLLTFKPSFAPKNFTGKFPGSFSILIDPWLDGASSIFHPKFATIYHSSPSAVRSLQELRDEVDVIIVSQDKPDHCHRETLCTLSKNSKTRIFATPKAAFKIREWRHFEDPNIIEEIPTYSSSKGEAAFTRIAIEPYSTSSAPGEITITNLSSKTDLTRLHNAIAITYCPPGTVLKTVDGDTIKLNDLPMTARPGSSIPPFKTIRKKPSISSPVGIVKATIPRSPTSPTSPSTSTTSSQRPSTSFSAGNDSQQPNHESVLSVLYTPHGVDPSLLRPYVNSHLSHLPGAIPLTALFHSLNVESNPKMLGGIISNGAPGGIQLIKEVDARYWVPAHDEEKKNEGLATKLMSSKTYGVEETIKLLRMIGGIGGSRGKKTVVESIGNGGCRTFRGG
;
A
#
# COMPACT_ATOMS: atom_id res chain seq x y z
N MET A 1 5.37 5.26 11.42
CA MET A 1 4.33 5.22 10.39
C MET A 1 3.17 4.34 10.86
N SER A 2 1.97 4.55 10.34
CA SER A 2 0.79 3.76 10.71
C SER A 2 -0.19 3.61 9.55
N LEU A 3 -0.90 2.48 9.54
CA LEU A 3 -2.04 2.19 8.68
C LEU A 3 -3.30 2.22 9.54
N THR A 4 -4.14 3.24 9.36
CA THR A 4 -5.50 3.24 9.89
C THR A 4 -6.43 2.55 8.89
N VAL A 5 -7.30 1.66 9.39
CA VAL A 5 -8.25 0.88 8.60
C VAL A 5 -9.62 1.14 9.17
N GLN A 6 -10.54 1.64 8.34
CA GLN A 6 -11.96 1.72 8.63
C GLN A 6 -12.69 0.72 7.73
N GLN A 7 -13.47 -0.18 8.32
CA GLN A 7 -14.28 -1.15 7.59
C GLN A 7 -15.67 -0.53 7.36
N LEU A 8 -16.07 -0.33 6.11
CA LEU A 8 -17.24 0.49 5.75
C LEU A 8 -18.52 -0.33 5.54
N ASN A 9 -18.39 -1.61 5.20
CA ASN A 9 -19.47 -2.59 5.20
C ASN A 9 -19.01 -3.86 5.95
N ALA A 10 -19.90 -4.83 6.18
CA ALA A 10 -19.50 -6.10 6.83
C ALA A 10 -18.67 -7.03 5.93
N ASP A 11 -18.49 -6.66 4.65
CA ASP A 11 -17.98 -7.50 3.58
C ASP A 11 -16.53 -7.15 3.19
N SER A 12 -16.36 -6.40 2.10
CA SER A 12 -15.09 -6.20 1.39
C SER A 12 -14.67 -4.72 1.25
N CYS A 13 -15.48 -3.77 1.71
CA CYS A 13 -15.20 -2.35 1.56
C CYS A 13 -14.37 -1.78 2.73
N PHE A 14 -13.16 -1.29 2.43
CA PHE A 14 -12.23 -0.74 3.41
C PHE A 14 -11.66 0.61 2.97
N LEU A 15 -11.63 1.58 3.90
CA LEU A 15 -10.83 2.79 3.77
C LEU A 15 -9.52 2.62 4.52
N LEU A 16 -8.41 2.56 3.78
CA LEU A 16 -7.04 2.55 4.29
C LEU A 16 -6.52 3.98 4.32
N THR A 17 -6.03 4.44 5.48
CA THR A 17 -5.33 5.73 5.63
C THR A 17 -3.92 5.49 6.16
N PHE A 18 -2.93 5.64 5.31
CA PHE A 18 -1.52 5.60 5.67
C PHE A 18 -1.10 6.97 6.24
N LYS A 19 -0.33 7.00 7.33
CA LYS A 19 0.25 8.23 7.92
C LYS A 19 1.74 8.05 8.25
N PRO A 20 2.57 9.11 8.08
CA PRO A 20 4.02 9.03 8.33
C PRO A 20 4.37 8.92 9.83
N SER A 21 5.63 8.65 10.15
CA SER A 21 6.15 8.52 11.52
C SER A 21 6.01 9.78 12.38
N PHE A 22 6.22 10.95 11.77
CA PHE A 22 6.19 12.27 12.41
C PHE A 22 4.81 12.95 12.40
N ALA A 23 3.77 12.30 11.85
CA ALA A 23 2.41 12.82 11.94
C ALA A 23 1.96 12.93 13.42
N PRO A 24 1.50 14.10 13.91
CA PRO A 24 1.03 14.22 15.29
C PRO A 24 -0.18 13.30 15.51
N LYS A 25 -0.14 12.49 16.59
CA LYS A 25 -1.18 11.49 16.91
C LYS A 25 -2.60 12.06 16.97
N ASN A 26 -2.72 13.33 17.34
CA ASN A 26 -3.98 14.03 17.53
C ASN A 26 -4.31 14.98 16.36
N PHE A 27 -3.62 14.88 15.21
CA PHE A 27 -3.90 15.72 14.05
C PHE A 27 -5.23 15.33 13.39
N THR A 28 -6.15 16.28 13.36
CA THR A 28 -7.47 16.16 12.71
C THR A 28 -7.36 16.41 11.20
N GLY A 29 -7.88 15.48 10.41
CA GLY A 29 -7.85 15.55 8.94
C GLY A 29 -6.60 14.94 8.30
N LYS A 30 -6.39 15.30 7.03
CA LYS A 30 -5.33 14.79 6.14
C LYS A 30 -4.00 15.52 6.41
N PHE A 31 -3.14 14.92 7.24
CA PHE A 31 -1.78 15.42 7.48
C PHE A 31 -0.92 15.25 6.20
N PRO A 32 -0.04 16.20 5.84
CA PRO A 32 0.80 16.08 4.64
C PRO A 32 1.49 14.72 4.52
N GLY A 33 1.52 14.16 3.31
CA GLY A 33 2.14 12.85 3.03
C GLY A 33 1.48 11.65 3.73
N SER A 34 0.32 11.85 4.36
CA SER A 34 -0.67 10.78 4.52
C SER A 34 -1.27 10.45 3.15
N PHE A 35 -1.77 9.23 2.98
CA PHE A 35 -2.41 8.79 1.74
C PHE A 35 -3.63 7.92 2.05
N SER A 36 -4.75 8.12 1.36
CA SER A 36 -6.02 7.41 1.57
C SER A 36 -6.46 6.60 0.34
N ILE A 37 -6.68 5.31 0.55
CA ILE A 37 -7.09 4.33 -0.46
C ILE A 37 -8.43 3.72 -0.04
N LEU A 38 -9.45 3.86 -0.88
CA LEU A 38 -10.72 3.15 -0.72
C LEU A 38 -10.72 1.89 -1.57
N ILE A 39 -10.94 0.72 -0.98
CA ILE A 39 -10.97 -0.58 -1.65
C ILE A 39 -12.42 -1.06 -1.79
N ASP A 40 -12.76 -1.59 -2.98
CA ASP A 40 -14.00 -2.30 -3.31
C ASP A 40 -15.28 -1.64 -2.77
N PRO A 41 -15.62 -0.42 -3.24
CA PRO A 41 -16.74 0.35 -2.70
C PRO A 41 -18.11 -0.19 -3.16
N TRP A 42 -18.65 -1.14 -2.40
CA TRP A 42 -20.07 -1.47 -2.35
C TRP A 42 -20.65 -0.94 -1.03
N LEU A 43 -21.43 0.14 -1.09
CA LEU A 43 -21.92 0.85 0.11
C LEU A 43 -23.43 0.75 0.34
N ASP A 44 -24.22 0.58 -0.71
CA ASP A 44 -25.66 0.36 -0.62
C ASP A 44 -26.14 -0.36 -1.89
N GLY A 45 -27.39 -0.80 -1.93
CA GLY A 45 -27.98 -1.50 -3.08
C GLY A 45 -27.63 -3.00 -3.16
N ALA A 46 -28.11 -3.65 -4.22
CA ALA A 46 -28.08 -5.11 -4.36
C ALA A 46 -27.13 -5.57 -5.47
N SER A 47 -26.20 -6.46 -5.13
CA SER A 47 -25.27 -7.08 -6.08
C SER A 47 -25.95 -8.23 -6.82
N SER A 48 -26.21 -8.08 -8.11
CA SER A 48 -26.84 -9.11 -8.95
C SER A 48 -25.80 -9.87 -9.79
N ILE A 49 -25.61 -11.18 -9.53
CA ILE A 49 -24.62 -12.01 -10.23
C ILE A 49 -25.27 -12.69 -11.45
N PHE A 50 -24.68 -12.46 -12.63
CA PHE A 50 -25.18 -12.82 -13.98
C PHE A 50 -26.53 -12.20 -14.36
N HIS A 51 -27.58 -12.45 -13.58
CA HIS A 51 -28.94 -11.96 -13.79
C HIS A 51 -29.72 -12.03 -12.47
N PRO A 52 -30.62 -11.08 -12.13
CA PRO A 52 -31.28 -11.08 -10.81
C PRO A 52 -32.07 -12.36 -10.46
N LYS A 53 -32.59 -13.07 -11.46
CA LYS A 53 -33.27 -14.38 -11.28
C LYS A 53 -32.31 -15.56 -11.01
N PHE A 54 -31.00 -15.37 -11.18
CA PHE A 54 -29.97 -16.40 -10.97
C PHE A 54 -29.42 -16.32 -9.53
N ALA A 55 -28.89 -15.16 -9.17
CA ALA A 55 -28.54 -14.78 -7.80
C ALA A 55 -28.58 -13.24 -7.62
N THR A 56 -29.26 -12.78 -6.58
CA THR A 56 -29.20 -11.40 -6.07
C THR A 56 -28.75 -11.43 -4.62
N ILE A 57 -27.81 -10.57 -4.29
CA ILE A 57 -27.10 -10.53 -3.01
C ILE A 57 -27.34 -9.16 -2.36
N TYR A 58 -27.77 -9.17 -1.10
CA TYR A 58 -27.95 -7.99 -0.27
C TYR A 58 -27.05 -8.07 0.96
N HIS A 59 -26.57 -6.92 1.43
CA HIS A 59 -25.92 -6.82 2.73
C HIS A 59 -26.83 -7.34 3.86
N SER A 60 -26.23 -8.03 4.81
CA SER A 60 -26.88 -8.51 6.04
C SER A 60 -27.31 -7.32 6.92
N SER A 61 -26.44 -6.32 7.01
CA SER A 61 -26.53 -5.09 7.79
C SER A 61 -26.12 -3.90 6.91
N PRO A 62 -26.72 -2.69 7.08
CA PRO A 62 -26.37 -1.58 6.21
C PRO A 62 -24.95 -1.06 6.49
N SER A 63 -24.26 -0.62 5.44
CA SER A 63 -22.93 0.00 5.55
C SER A 63 -22.93 1.24 6.44
N ALA A 64 -21.77 1.50 7.04
CA ALA A 64 -21.52 2.63 7.95
C ALA A 64 -21.61 4.02 7.28
N VAL A 65 -21.48 4.04 5.95
CA VAL A 65 -21.78 5.18 5.06
C VAL A 65 -22.52 4.62 3.83
N ARG A 66 -23.48 5.35 3.28
CA ARG A 66 -24.28 4.89 2.12
C ARG A 66 -23.75 5.42 0.79
N SER A 67 -23.09 6.56 0.82
CA SER A 67 -22.53 7.25 -0.34
C SER A 67 -21.09 7.67 -0.10
N LEU A 68 -20.36 7.95 -1.19
CA LEU A 68 -18.97 8.43 -1.11
C LEU A 68 -18.89 9.87 -0.56
N GLN A 69 -19.99 10.61 -0.60
CA GLN A 69 -20.17 11.95 -0.02
C GLN A 69 -20.22 11.96 1.52
N GLU A 70 -20.48 10.83 2.17
CA GLU A 70 -20.48 10.71 3.64
C GLU A 70 -19.08 10.43 4.21
N LEU A 71 -18.07 10.23 3.37
CA LEU A 71 -16.67 10.12 3.79
C LEU A 71 -16.16 11.48 4.30
N ARG A 72 -15.55 11.49 5.49
CA ARG A 72 -15.09 12.70 6.19
C ARG A 72 -14.02 13.49 5.41
N ASP A 73 -13.11 12.78 4.76
CA ASP A 73 -11.93 13.30 4.10
C ASP A 73 -11.89 12.73 2.66
N GLU A 74 -11.50 13.54 1.67
CA GLU A 74 -11.37 13.07 0.29
C GLU A 74 -10.30 11.97 0.15
N VAL A 75 -10.67 10.87 -0.49
CA VAL A 75 -9.77 9.75 -0.78
C VAL A 75 -8.86 10.11 -1.97
N ASP A 76 -7.56 9.82 -1.85
CA ASP A 76 -6.62 10.06 -2.96
C ASP A 76 -6.95 9.19 -4.16
N VAL A 77 -7.28 7.91 -3.90
CA VAL A 77 -7.53 6.90 -4.92
C VAL A 77 -8.59 5.89 -4.48
N ILE A 78 -9.22 5.26 -5.47
CA ILE A 78 -10.08 4.09 -5.30
C ILE A 78 -9.39 2.89 -5.95
N ILE A 79 -9.45 1.73 -5.32
CA ILE A 79 -9.03 0.44 -5.86
C ILE A 79 -10.26 -0.45 -6.07
N VAL A 80 -10.34 -1.09 -7.23
CA VAL A 80 -11.35 -2.11 -7.55
C VAL A 80 -10.66 -3.42 -7.94
N SER A 81 -10.67 -4.38 -7.03
CA SER A 81 -9.86 -5.59 -7.09
C SER A 81 -10.30 -6.57 -8.19
N GLN A 82 -11.61 -6.68 -8.44
CA GLN A 82 -12.18 -7.63 -9.39
C GLN A 82 -13.51 -7.16 -9.99
N ASP A 83 -13.96 -7.80 -11.07
CA ASP A 83 -15.12 -7.38 -11.87
C ASP A 83 -16.49 -7.79 -11.32
N LYS A 84 -16.52 -8.55 -10.21
CA LYS A 84 -17.74 -9.01 -9.54
C LYS A 84 -18.56 -7.82 -9.00
N PRO A 85 -19.90 -7.87 -8.97
CA PRO A 85 -20.71 -6.69 -8.68
C PRO A 85 -20.65 -6.27 -7.20
N ASP A 86 -20.27 -7.17 -6.29
CA ASP A 86 -20.03 -6.92 -4.87
C ASP A 86 -18.68 -6.23 -4.57
N HIS A 87 -17.82 -6.07 -5.58
CA HIS A 87 -16.55 -5.34 -5.49
C HIS A 87 -16.50 -4.15 -6.46
N CYS A 88 -16.86 -4.40 -7.72
CA CYS A 88 -17.03 -3.42 -8.79
C CYS A 88 -18.52 -3.03 -8.89
N HIS A 89 -19.01 -2.37 -7.83
CA HIS A 89 -20.41 -1.96 -7.70
C HIS A 89 -20.67 -0.65 -8.44
N ARG A 90 -21.58 -0.68 -9.42
CA ARG A 90 -21.81 0.45 -10.33
C ARG A 90 -22.50 1.60 -9.62
N GLU A 91 -23.55 1.32 -8.86
CA GLU A 91 -24.41 2.32 -8.28
C GLU A 91 -23.67 3.14 -7.22
N THR A 92 -22.72 2.54 -6.50
CA THR A 92 -21.82 3.25 -5.58
C THR A 92 -20.79 4.10 -6.31
N LEU A 93 -20.06 3.56 -7.30
CA LEU A 93 -19.05 4.32 -8.05
C LEU A 93 -19.66 5.46 -8.87
N CYS A 94 -20.89 5.30 -9.38
CA CYS A 94 -21.65 6.34 -10.06
C CYS A 94 -22.25 7.39 -9.11
N THR A 95 -22.07 7.30 -7.78
CA THR A 95 -22.34 8.45 -6.88
C THR A 95 -21.31 9.57 -7.03
N LEU A 96 -20.10 9.27 -7.51
CA LEU A 96 -19.10 10.28 -7.86
C LEU A 96 -19.65 11.19 -8.97
N SER A 97 -19.25 12.47 -8.95
CA SER A 97 -19.58 13.37 -10.05
C SER A 97 -18.91 12.89 -11.35
N LYS A 98 -19.53 13.20 -12.50
CA LYS A 98 -18.95 12.87 -13.81
C LYS A 98 -17.57 13.48 -14.04
N ASN A 99 -17.31 14.59 -13.35
CA ASN A 99 -16.08 15.40 -13.41
C ASN A 99 -15.18 15.16 -12.20
N SER A 100 -15.33 13.99 -11.55
CA SER A 100 -14.45 13.54 -10.48
C SER A 100 -13.01 13.43 -10.98
N LYS A 101 -12.07 13.79 -10.11
CA LYS A 101 -10.62 13.67 -10.35
C LYS A 101 -9.97 12.55 -9.53
N THR A 102 -10.76 11.86 -8.69
CA THR A 102 -10.30 10.71 -7.90
C THR A 102 -9.93 9.58 -8.84
N ARG A 103 -8.67 9.13 -8.81
CA ARG A 103 -8.17 8.07 -9.69
C ARG A 103 -8.71 6.71 -9.23
N ILE A 104 -9.21 5.93 -10.17
CA ILE A 104 -9.79 4.60 -9.95
C ILE A 104 -8.84 3.58 -10.58
N PHE A 105 -8.05 2.91 -9.74
CA PHE A 105 -7.19 1.81 -10.15
C PHE A 105 -7.97 0.50 -10.08
N ALA A 106 -8.17 -0.15 -11.22
CA ALA A 106 -8.97 -1.36 -11.30
C ALA A 106 -8.19 -2.48 -12.01
N THR A 107 -8.44 -3.75 -11.67
CA THR A 107 -7.89 -4.84 -12.50
C THR A 107 -8.48 -4.78 -13.92
N PRO A 108 -7.77 -5.25 -14.97
CA PRO A 108 -8.11 -4.96 -16.36
C PRO A 108 -9.58 -5.15 -16.77
N LYS A 109 -10.26 -6.19 -16.25
CA LYS A 109 -11.67 -6.43 -16.57
C LYS A 109 -12.67 -5.63 -15.73
N ALA A 110 -12.28 -5.20 -14.52
CA ALA A 110 -13.03 -4.20 -13.76
C ALA A 110 -12.88 -2.81 -14.39
N ALA A 111 -11.66 -2.40 -14.78
CA ALA A 111 -11.41 -1.14 -15.49
C ALA A 111 -12.24 -1.02 -16.77
N PHE A 112 -12.24 -2.09 -17.59
CA PHE A 112 -13.09 -2.22 -18.77
C PHE A 112 -14.59 -2.01 -18.44
N LYS A 113 -15.12 -2.74 -17.45
CA LYS A 113 -16.53 -2.67 -17.01
C LYS A 113 -16.91 -1.26 -16.54
N ILE A 114 -16.03 -0.57 -15.81
CA ILE A 114 -16.27 0.81 -15.33
C ILE A 114 -16.33 1.80 -16.51
N ARG A 115 -15.44 1.65 -17.51
CA ARG A 115 -15.45 2.47 -18.74
C ARG A 115 -16.72 2.24 -19.57
N GLU A 116 -17.23 1.01 -19.64
CA GLU A 116 -18.50 0.69 -20.33
C GLU A 116 -19.72 1.42 -19.73
N TRP A 117 -19.69 1.84 -18.46
CA TRP A 117 -20.79 2.60 -17.84
C TRP A 117 -20.93 4.03 -18.38
N ARG A 118 -19.91 4.57 -19.06
CA ARG A 118 -19.89 5.92 -19.67
C ARG A 118 -20.36 7.05 -18.74
N HIS A 119 -20.00 6.93 -17.46
CA HIS A 119 -20.42 7.87 -16.41
C HIS A 119 -19.49 9.08 -16.28
N PHE A 120 -18.18 8.84 -16.30
CA PHE A 120 -17.15 9.86 -16.15
C PHE A 120 -16.84 10.55 -17.49
N GLU A 121 -16.64 11.87 -17.48
CA GLU A 121 -16.30 12.64 -18.68
C GLU A 121 -14.83 12.47 -19.09
N ASP A 122 -13.93 12.30 -18.12
CA ASP A 122 -12.54 11.89 -18.36
C ASP A 122 -12.37 10.37 -18.12
N PRO A 123 -12.19 9.54 -19.17
CA PRO A 123 -11.95 8.10 -19.00
C PRO A 123 -10.55 7.79 -18.46
N ASN A 124 -9.61 8.74 -18.46
CA ASN A 124 -8.23 8.54 -18.03
C ASN A 124 -8.09 8.45 -16.50
N ILE A 125 -9.12 8.83 -15.73
CA ILE A 125 -9.15 8.57 -14.28
C ILE A 125 -9.26 7.07 -13.97
N ILE A 126 -9.63 6.23 -14.95
CA ILE A 126 -9.79 4.77 -14.79
C ILE A 126 -8.53 4.09 -15.33
N GLU A 127 -7.63 3.70 -14.43
CA GLU A 127 -6.33 3.11 -14.74
C GLU A 127 -6.30 1.61 -14.44
N GLU A 128 -5.50 0.85 -15.20
CA GLU A 128 -5.39 -0.59 -15.05
C GLU A 128 -4.24 -0.97 -14.12
N ILE A 129 -4.55 -1.71 -13.05
CA ILE A 129 -3.52 -2.26 -12.15
C ILE A 129 -2.75 -3.34 -12.93
N PRO A 130 -1.43 -3.18 -13.14
CA PRO A 130 -0.65 -4.16 -13.87
C PRO A 130 -0.56 -5.47 -13.09
N THR A 131 -0.73 -6.60 -13.78
CA THR A 131 -0.40 -7.91 -13.19
C THR A 131 1.10 -8.04 -13.01
N TYR A 132 1.54 -8.34 -11.78
CA TYR A 132 2.93 -8.49 -11.40
C TYR A 132 3.67 -9.54 -12.24
N SER A 133 4.93 -9.27 -12.56
CA SER A 133 5.88 -10.27 -13.04
C SER A 133 7.30 -9.72 -12.90
N SER A 134 8.22 -10.51 -12.32
CA SER A 134 9.60 -10.07 -12.10
C SER A 134 10.34 -9.65 -13.39
N SER A 135 9.92 -10.17 -14.55
CA SER A 135 10.50 -9.81 -15.86
C SER A 135 10.04 -8.46 -16.42
N LYS A 136 9.02 -7.82 -15.82
CA LYS A 136 8.57 -6.48 -16.22
C LYS A 136 9.31 -5.34 -15.52
N GLY A 137 10.05 -5.64 -14.44
CA GLY A 137 10.64 -4.61 -13.58
C GLY A 137 9.60 -3.58 -13.13
N GLU A 138 9.86 -2.31 -13.38
CA GLU A 138 8.96 -1.20 -13.04
C GLU A 138 7.57 -1.29 -13.68
N ALA A 139 7.46 -1.83 -14.89
CA ALA A 139 6.16 -2.03 -15.56
C ALA A 139 5.30 -3.14 -14.92
N ALA A 140 5.74 -3.74 -13.81
CA ALA A 140 4.91 -4.56 -12.93
C ALA A 140 4.05 -3.73 -11.95
N PHE A 141 4.24 -2.40 -11.87
CA PHE A 141 3.65 -1.55 -10.84
C PHE A 141 2.95 -0.31 -11.38
N THR A 142 1.81 0.02 -10.78
CA THR A 142 1.37 1.42 -10.67
C THR A 142 2.22 2.07 -9.58
N ARG A 143 2.86 3.21 -9.88
CA ARG A 143 3.63 4.01 -8.93
C ARG A 143 3.01 5.39 -8.81
N ILE A 144 2.81 5.87 -7.58
CA ILE A 144 2.20 7.18 -7.29
C ILE A 144 3.11 7.92 -6.32
N ALA A 145 3.70 9.03 -6.77
CA ALA A 145 4.53 9.87 -5.92
C ALA A 145 3.68 10.59 -4.87
N ILE A 146 4.19 10.68 -3.65
CA ILE A 146 3.63 11.47 -2.55
C ILE A 146 4.51 12.71 -2.38
N GLU A 147 3.90 13.89 -2.32
CA GLU A 147 4.63 15.16 -2.32
C GLU A 147 5.59 15.31 -1.11
N PRO A 148 6.83 15.79 -1.33
CA PRO A 148 7.77 16.07 -0.26
C PRO A 148 7.42 17.37 0.49
N TYR A 149 7.67 17.41 1.81
CA TYR A 149 7.35 18.57 2.67
C TYR A 149 8.24 19.79 2.46
N SER A 150 9.38 19.59 1.79
CA SER A 150 10.37 20.62 1.51
C SER A 150 11.15 20.26 0.25
N THR A 151 11.85 21.24 -0.32
CA THR A 151 12.83 21.04 -1.40
C THR A 151 14.04 20.18 -0.98
N SER A 152 14.19 19.89 0.32
CA SER A 152 15.20 19.01 0.91
C SER A 152 14.65 17.66 1.40
N SER A 153 13.39 17.32 1.10
CA SER A 153 12.81 16.02 1.44
C SER A 153 12.74 15.13 0.19
N ALA A 154 12.99 13.83 0.35
CA ALA A 154 12.75 12.87 -0.71
C ALA A 154 11.23 12.65 -0.88
N PRO A 155 10.71 12.49 -2.11
CA PRO A 155 9.30 12.15 -2.31
C PRO A 155 8.95 10.81 -1.66
N GLY A 156 7.70 10.68 -1.22
CA GLY A 156 7.14 9.40 -0.81
C GLY A 156 6.57 8.66 -2.00
N GLU A 157 6.07 7.45 -1.77
CA GLU A 157 5.53 6.61 -2.83
C GLU A 157 4.43 5.66 -2.33
N ILE A 158 3.43 5.46 -3.18
CA ILE A 158 2.58 4.27 -3.19
C ILE A 158 2.97 3.40 -4.38
N THR A 159 3.14 2.10 -4.18
CA THR A 159 3.12 1.12 -5.27
C THR A 159 1.89 0.22 -5.18
N ILE A 160 1.29 -0.11 -6.33
CA ILE A 160 0.13 -1.02 -6.43
C ILE A 160 0.41 -2.04 -7.54
N THR A 161 0.14 -3.32 -7.29
CA THR A 161 0.23 -4.39 -8.30
C THR A 161 -0.79 -5.50 -8.05
N ASN A 162 -1.16 -6.22 -9.11
CA ASN A 162 -2.13 -7.33 -9.07
C ASN A 162 -1.41 -8.68 -9.21
N LEU A 163 -1.61 -9.59 -8.26
CA LEU A 163 -1.04 -10.94 -8.25
C LEU A 163 -2.16 -11.92 -8.58
N SER A 164 -2.18 -12.40 -9.82
CA SER A 164 -3.27 -13.22 -10.37
C SER A 164 -2.74 -14.25 -11.38
N SER A 165 -3.18 -15.51 -11.30
CA SER A 165 -2.84 -16.50 -12.34
C SER A 165 -3.69 -16.30 -13.60
N LYS A 166 -3.10 -16.59 -14.77
CA LYS A 166 -3.86 -16.76 -16.02
C LYS A 166 -4.71 -18.04 -16.06
N THR A 167 -4.48 -18.98 -15.13
CA THR A 167 -5.23 -20.23 -15.00
C THR A 167 -6.51 -20.10 -14.19
N ASP A 168 -6.73 -19.00 -13.45
CA ASP A 168 -8.02 -18.75 -12.80
C ASP A 168 -9.04 -18.23 -13.81
N LEU A 169 -9.85 -19.15 -14.35
CA LEU A 169 -10.94 -18.83 -15.25
C LEU A 169 -12.12 -18.12 -14.55
N THR A 170 -12.24 -18.24 -13.23
CA THR A 170 -13.30 -17.56 -12.45
C THR A 170 -13.02 -16.07 -12.27
N ARG A 171 -11.73 -15.69 -12.26
CA ARG A 171 -11.24 -14.36 -11.87
C ARG A 171 -11.77 -13.95 -10.50
N LEU A 172 -11.61 -14.83 -9.52
CA LEU A 172 -11.85 -14.58 -8.09
C LEU A 172 -10.53 -14.55 -7.30
N HIS A 173 -9.56 -15.38 -7.69
CA HIS A 173 -8.39 -15.66 -6.89
C HIS A 173 -7.21 -14.74 -7.27
N ASN A 174 -7.24 -13.50 -6.78
CA ASN A 174 -6.13 -12.56 -6.89
C ASN A 174 -5.77 -11.90 -5.56
N ALA A 175 -4.61 -11.25 -5.55
CA ALA A 175 -4.24 -10.26 -4.54
C ALA A 175 -4.00 -8.89 -5.15
N ILE A 176 -4.46 -7.83 -4.51
CA ILE A 176 -3.90 -6.49 -4.70
C ILE A 176 -2.83 -6.28 -3.64
N ALA A 177 -1.58 -6.13 -4.06
CA ALA A 177 -0.48 -5.79 -3.18
C ALA A 177 -0.19 -4.29 -3.27
N ILE A 178 -0.08 -3.66 -2.09
CA ILE A 178 0.10 -2.22 -1.92
C ILE A 178 1.31 -1.98 -1.02
N THR A 179 2.17 -1.03 -1.37
CA THR A 179 3.19 -0.49 -0.45
C THR A 179 3.02 1.02 -0.26
N TYR A 180 3.43 1.52 0.90
CA TYR A 180 3.51 2.94 1.22
C TYR A 180 4.87 3.25 1.83
N CYS A 181 5.63 4.12 1.16
CA CYS A 181 6.83 4.76 1.68
C CYS A 181 6.50 6.25 1.97
N PRO A 182 6.61 6.75 3.21
CA PRO A 182 6.38 8.16 3.49
C PRO A 182 7.48 9.02 2.83
N PRO A 183 7.20 10.29 2.47
CA PRO A 183 8.25 11.22 2.06
C PRO A 183 9.33 11.35 3.14
N GLY A 184 10.59 11.16 2.74
CA GLY A 184 11.72 10.97 3.64
C GLY A 184 12.46 12.26 3.98
N THR A 185 12.89 12.39 5.23
CA THR A 185 13.65 13.57 5.67
C THR A 185 15.15 13.39 5.37
N VAL A 186 15.65 14.03 4.31
CA VAL A 186 17.08 14.02 3.96
C VAL A 186 17.80 15.15 4.72
N LEU A 187 18.25 14.86 5.93
CA LEU A 187 19.26 15.69 6.58
C LEU A 187 20.62 15.38 5.96
N LYS A 188 21.45 16.40 5.74
CA LYS A 188 22.80 16.25 5.20
C LYS A 188 23.85 16.71 6.19
N THR A 189 25.00 16.05 6.20
CA THR A 189 26.22 16.59 6.84
C THR A 189 26.70 17.83 6.09
N VAL A 190 27.63 18.57 6.69
CA VAL A 190 28.31 19.69 6.00
C VAL A 190 29.08 19.19 4.77
N ASP A 191 29.55 17.94 4.82
CA ASP A 191 30.28 17.24 3.77
C ASP A 191 29.37 16.64 2.67
N GLY A 192 28.04 16.66 2.87
CA GLY A 192 27.02 16.28 1.89
C GLY A 192 26.37 14.90 2.07
N ASP A 193 26.86 14.08 2.99
CA ASP A 193 26.35 12.73 3.29
C ASP A 193 24.93 12.77 3.87
N THR A 194 24.11 11.77 3.53
CA THR A 194 22.73 11.68 4.05
C THR A 194 22.70 11.06 5.44
N ILE A 195 22.23 11.84 6.42
CA ILE A 195 21.96 11.40 7.79
C ILE A 195 20.52 10.92 7.87
N LYS A 196 20.29 9.67 8.30
CA LYS A 196 18.92 9.22 8.60
C LYS A 196 18.47 9.83 9.92
N LEU A 197 17.21 10.26 9.99
CA LEU A 197 16.64 10.87 11.19
C LEU A 197 16.69 9.94 12.43
N ASN A 198 16.65 8.62 12.21
CA ASN A 198 16.76 7.59 13.25
C ASN A 198 18.21 7.36 13.75
N ASP A 199 19.22 7.74 12.97
CA ASP A 199 20.64 7.55 13.32
C ASP A 199 21.18 8.76 14.11
N LEU A 200 20.40 9.86 14.21
CA LEU A 200 20.73 11.00 15.04
C LEU A 200 20.50 10.70 16.53
N PRO A 201 21.48 10.95 17.42
CA PRO A 201 21.26 10.85 18.86
C PRO A 201 20.23 11.91 19.28
N MET A 202 19.08 11.47 19.81
CA MET A 202 18.11 12.35 20.44
C MET A 202 18.73 13.01 21.68
N THR A 203 19.34 14.18 21.50
CA THR A 203 19.77 15.03 22.59
C THR A 203 18.53 15.47 23.37
N ALA A 204 18.44 15.02 24.62
CA ALA A 204 17.38 15.47 25.52
C ALA A 204 17.44 17.01 25.66
N ARG A 205 16.27 17.64 25.82
CA ARG A 205 16.13 19.10 25.95
C ARG A 205 17.19 19.70 26.89
N PRO A 206 17.80 20.85 26.55
CA PRO A 206 18.63 21.58 27.50
C PRO A 206 17.76 22.08 28.66
N GLY A 207 17.75 21.33 29.76
CA GLY A 207 16.93 21.59 30.93
C GLY A 207 17.53 20.97 32.18
N SER A 208 18.22 21.80 32.96
CA SER A 208 18.72 21.50 34.32
C SER A 208 19.70 20.32 34.46
N SER A 209 20.97 20.55 34.13
CA SER A 209 22.07 20.06 34.98
C SER A 209 23.21 21.07 35.03
N ILE A 210 23.47 21.62 36.23
CA ILE A 210 24.62 22.49 36.48
C ILE A 210 25.82 21.58 36.75
N PRO A 211 26.92 21.63 35.98
CA PRO A 211 28.11 20.85 36.30
C PRO A 211 28.79 21.42 37.56
N PRO A 212 29.14 20.59 38.55
CA PRO A 212 29.82 21.06 39.75
C PRO A 212 31.25 21.48 39.41
N PHE A 213 31.57 22.76 39.61
CA PHE A 213 32.92 23.29 39.44
C PHE A 213 33.93 22.51 40.32
N LYS A 214 34.95 21.93 39.68
CA LYS A 214 36.19 21.52 40.37
C LYS A 214 37.37 22.31 39.82
N THR A 215 37.76 23.33 40.59
CA THR A 215 38.92 24.16 40.31
C THR A 215 40.22 23.38 40.50
N ILE A 216 41.02 23.24 39.44
CA ILE A 216 42.46 22.95 39.52
C ILE A 216 43.20 24.07 38.77
N ARG A 217 44.36 24.47 39.27
CA ARG A 217 45.04 25.76 38.96
C ARG A 217 46.54 25.52 38.73
N LYS A 218 47.18 26.43 37.97
CA LYS A 218 48.59 26.43 37.47
C LYS A 218 48.77 25.66 36.15
N LYS A 219 49.64 26.06 35.22
CA LYS A 219 50.15 27.40 34.80
C LYS A 219 50.78 27.21 33.38
N PRO A 220 50.98 28.27 32.56
CA PRO A 220 51.42 28.11 31.16
C PRO A 220 52.95 28.06 31.00
N SER A 221 53.40 27.57 29.83
CA SER A 221 54.78 27.67 29.33
C SER A 221 54.79 28.10 27.86
N ILE A 222 55.74 28.95 27.48
CA ILE A 222 55.86 29.60 26.17
C ILE A 222 57.06 29.04 25.41
N SER A 223 56.89 28.63 24.15
CA SER A 223 57.90 28.82 23.10
C SER A 223 57.39 28.47 21.69
N SER A 224 57.61 29.38 20.74
CA SER A 224 57.94 29.07 19.35
C SER A 224 59.47 29.28 19.18
N PRO A 225 60.15 28.83 18.11
CA PRO A 225 60.08 29.60 16.85
C PRO A 225 60.28 28.82 15.52
N VAL A 226 59.81 29.44 14.43
CA VAL A 226 60.39 29.52 13.06
C VAL A 226 60.72 28.24 12.28
N GLY A 227 60.16 28.16 11.06
CA GLY A 227 60.69 27.41 9.92
C GLY A 227 60.23 28.07 8.60
N ILE A 228 61.17 28.50 7.75
CA ILE A 228 60.90 29.30 6.53
C ILE A 228 61.36 28.55 5.28
N VAL A 229 60.47 28.34 4.29
CA VAL A 229 60.85 28.12 2.87
C VAL A 229 59.84 28.81 1.93
N LYS A 230 60.34 29.26 0.77
CA LYS A 230 59.64 30.02 -0.30
C LYS A 230 58.59 29.22 -1.10
N ALA A 231 57.73 29.98 -1.79
CA ALA A 231 56.78 29.51 -2.81
C ALA A 231 57.37 29.44 -4.25
N THR A 232 56.60 28.91 -5.21
CA THR A 232 56.68 29.21 -6.66
C THR A 232 55.36 28.83 -7.36
N ILE A 233 54.97 29.56 -8.42
CA ILE A 233 53.80 29.31 -9.29
C ILE A 233 54.23 29.38 -10.77
N PRO A 234 53.79 28.42 -11.61
CA PRO A 234 53.30 28.73 -12.96
C PRO A 234 51.91 28.09 -13.22
N ARG A 235 50.87 28.86 -13.60
CA ARG A 235 50.48 29.25 -14.98
C ARG A 235 49.92 28.13 -15.87
N SER A 236 48.74 28.38 -16.42
CA SER A 236 48.02 27.62 -17.44
C SER A 236 48.21 28.19 -18.87
N PRO A 237 47.81 27.43 -19.90
CA PRO A 237 47.20 27.99 -21.12
C PRO A 237 45.87 27.31 -21.50
N THR A 238 45.25 27.71 -22.62
CA THR A 238 43.80 27.54 -22.87
C THR A 238 43.41 26.96 -24.25
N SER A 239 42.57 25.90 -24.27
CA SER A 239 41.55 25.58 -25.32
C SER A 239 42.03 25.38 -26.78
N PRO A 240 41.16 25.14 -27.80
CA PRO A 240 39.80 24.55 -27.85
C PRO A 240 39.72 23.31 -28.79
N THR A 241 38.55 22.65 -28.95
CA THR A 241 38.09 21.96 -30.20
C THR A 241 36.61 21.51 -30.12
N SER A 242 35.91 21.64 -31.24
CA SER A 242 34.61 21.07 -31.69
C SER A 242 34.66 21.04 -33.24
N PRO A 243 33.72 20.42 -34.03
CA PRO A 243 32.36 19.94 -33.71
C PRO A 243 31.94 18.60 -34.38
N SER A 244 30.67 18.19 -34.22
CA SER A 244 29.89 17.55 -35.30
C SER A 244 28.36 17.72 -35.16
N THR A 245 27.74 18.03 -36.31
CA THR A 245 26.30 18.01 -36.66
C THR A 245 25.77 16.57 -36.80
N SER A 246 24.47 16.23 -36.78
CA SER A 246 23.17 16.93 -36.50
C SER A 246 22.08 15.82 -36.27
N THR A 247 20.75 15.89 -36.45
CA THR A 247 19.81 16.80 -37.17
C THR A 247 18.35 16.58 -36.71
N THR A 248 17.46 17.55 -37.00
CA THR A 248 15.98 17.47 -37.07
C THR A 248 15.13 17.08 -35.85
N SER A 249 14.14 17.92 -35.60
CA SER A 249 13.13 17.82 -34.53
C SER A 249 11.77 17.30 -35.01
N SER A 250 11.01 16.65 -34.13
CA SER A 250 9.55 16.71 -34.11
C SER A 250 9.06 16.83 -32.66
N GLN A 251 8.04 17.65 -32.40
CA GLN A 251 7.59 17.98 -31.04
C GLN A 251 6.22 17.37 -30.68
N ARG A 252 6.16 16.88 -29.43
CA ARG A 252 5.06 16.79 -28.44
C ARG A 252 3.65 17.30 -28.82
N PRO A 253 2.57 16.67 -28.27
CA PRO A 253 2.23 16.78 -26.84
C PRO A 253 2.24 15.42 -26.10
N SER A 254 2.69 15.22 -24.85
CA SER A 254 2.73 16.00 -23.60
C SER A 254 1.64 15.65 -22.58
N THR A 255 1.70 14.44 -22.03
CA THR A 255 1.43 14.22 -20.60
C THR A 255 2.78 14.20 -19.87
N SER A 256 2.89 14.91 -18.75
CA SER A 256 4.19 15.24 -18.14
C SER A 256 4.52 14.42 -16.91
N PHE A 257 5.16 13.26 -17.11
CA PHE A 257 6.22 12.85 -16.20
C PHE A 257 7.56 13.24 -16.82
N SER A 258 8.21 14.25 -16.25
CA SER A 258 9.51 14.74 -16.70
C SER A 258 10.44 14.80 -15.50
N ALA A 259 10.84 13.62 -15.04
CA ALA A 259 11.88 13.42 -14.03
C ALA A 259 13.27 13.74 -14.61
N GLY A 260 13.44 14.96 -15.15
CA GLY A 260 14.67 15.46 -15.73
C GLY A 260 15.67 15.92 -14.67
N ASN A 261 16.10 15.01 -13.80
CA ASN A 261 17.23 15.21 -12.90
C ASN A 261 17.66 13.87 -12.27
N ASP A 262 18.88 13.41 -12.58
CA ASP A 262 19.55 12.24 -11.96
C ASP A 262 20.03 12.54 -10.53
N SER A 263 19.16 13.16 -9.73
CA SER A 263 19.46 13.65 -8.37
C SER A 263 18.31 13.43 -7.38
N GLN A 264 17.32 12.59 -7.73
CA GLN A 264 16.37 12.05 -6.75
C GLN A 264 17.16 11.25 -5.69
N GLN A 265 17.28 11.82 -4.49
CA GLN A 265 17.93 11.19 -3.36
C GLN A 265 17.16 9.90 -2.99
N PRO A 266 17.86 8.77 -2.71
CA PRO A 266 17.19 7.53 -2.34
C PRO A 266 16.40 7.72 -1.04
N ASN A 267 15.10 7.43 -1.08
CA ASN A 267 14.28 7.43 0.12
C ASN A 267 14.59 6.17 0.94
N HIS A 268 15.00 6.36 2.20
CA HIS A 268 15.41 5.30 3.13
C HIS A 268 14.45 5.14 4.31
N GLU A 269 13.26 5.75 4.25
CA GLU A 269 12.19 5.49 5.21
C GLU A 269 11.74 4.03 5.16
N SER A 270 11.12 3.58 6.27
CA SER A 270 10.51 2.25 6.34
C SER A 270 9.19 2.23 5.58
N VAL A 271 8.81 1.06 5.08
CA VAL A 271 7.69 0.85 4.16
C VAL A 271 6.57 0.06 4.83
N LEU A 272 5.33 0.57 4.77
CA LEU A 272 4.13 -0.21 5.09
C LEU A 272 3.74 -1.07 3.90
N SER A 273 3.28 -2.29 4.16
CA SER A 273 2.94 -3.28 3.14
C SER A 273 1.60 -3.95 3.44
N VAL A 274 0.72 -3.96 2.45
CA VAL A 274 -0.63 -4.53 2.54
C VAL A 274 -0.83 -5.52 1.41
N LEU A 275 -1.41 -6.68 1.74
CA LEU A 275 -1.86 -7.67 0.77
C LEU A 275 -3.37 -7.86 0.95
N TYR A 276 -4.14 -7.54 -0.09
CA TYR A 276 -5.59 -7.63 -0.08
C TYR A 276 -6.05 -8.78 -0.99
N THR A 277 -6.65 -9.81 -0.37
CA THR A 277 -6.99 -11.12 -0.94
C THR A 277 -8.37 -11.57 -0.45
N PRO A 278 -9.48 -10.95 -0.85
CA PRO A 278 -10.81 -11.27 -0.29
C PRO A 278 -11.18 -12.75 -0.48
N HIS A 279 -10.92 -13.30 -1.66
CA HIS A 279 -11.18 -14.70 -2.00
C HIS A 279 -9.98 -15.62 -1.78
N GLY A 280 -8.77 -15.05 -1.83
CA GLY A 280 -7.50 -15.79 -1.74
C GLY A 280 -6.71 -15.77 -3.04
N VAL A 281 -5.54 -16.41 -3.02
CA VAL A 281 -4.60 -16.46 -4.14
C VAL A 281 -3.71 -17.70 -3.98
N ASP A 282 -3.18 -18.25 -5.06
CA ASP A 282 -2.17 -19.31 -4.98
C ASP A 282 -0.89 -18.77 -4.28
N PRO A 283 -0.44 -19.34 -3.15
CA PRO A 283 0.73 -18.84 -2.43
C PRO A 283 2.01 -18.81 -3.27
N SER A 284 2.13 -19.66 -4.29
CA SER A 284 3.30 -19.68 -5.19
C SER A 284 3.45 -18.38 -5.99
N LEU A 285 2.37 -17.64 -6.24
CA LEU A 285 2.40 -16.33 -6.89
C LEU A 285 3.02 -15.24 -6.00
N LEU A 286 3.04 -15.44 -4.68
CA LEU A 286 3.64 -14.49 -3.74
C LEU A 286 5.18 -14.60 -3.70
N ARG A 287 5.77 -15.76 -4.01
CA ARG A 287 7.22 -15.97 -3.94
C ARG A 287 8.05 -15.01 -4.80
N PRO A 288 7.74 -14.80 -6.11
CA PRO A 288 8.49 -13.86 -6.92
C PRO A 288 8.32 -12.42 -6.43
N TYR A 289 7.13 -12.05 -5.96
CA TYR A 289 6.85 -10.73 -5.42
C TYR A 289 7.60 -10.44 -4.11
N VAL A 290 7.62 -11.40 -3.17
CA VAL A 290 8.41 -11.30 -1.94
C VAL A 290 9.90 -11.19 -2.26
N ASN A 291 10.44 -12.12 -3.04
CA ASN A 291 11.89 -12.27 -3.23
C ASN A 291 12.50 -11.28 -4.22
N SER A 292 11.72 -10.67 -5.12
CA SER A 292 12.22 -9.66 -6.07
C SER A 292 11.86 -8.22 -5.68
N HIS A 293 10.84 -8.00 -4.84
CA HIS A 293 10.38 -6.65 -4.47
C HIS A 293 10.37 -6.43 -2.95
N LEU A 294 9.50 -7.12 -2.19
CA LEU A 294 9.32 -6.80 -0.76
C LEU A 294 10.58 -7.01 0.08
N SER A 295 11.42 -8.00 -0.23
CA SER A 295 12.70 -8.26 0.45
C SER A 295 13.72 -7.13 0.33
N HIS A 296 13.54 -6.23 -0.65
CA HIS A 296 14.42 -5.08 -0.91
C HIS A 296 13.88 -3.77 -0.31
N LEU A 297 12.67 -3.77 0.25
CA LEU A 297 12.03 -2.59 0.84
C LEU A 297 12.13 -2.60 2.38
N PRO A 298 12.76 -1.58 3.02
CA PRO A 298 12.98 -1.58 4.47
C PRO A 298 11.68 -1.75 5.26
N GLY A 299 11.58 -2.82 6.06
CA GLY A 299 10.42 -3.07 6.93
C GLY A 299 9.15 -3.61 6.25
N ALA A 300 9.14 -3.76 4.92
CA ALA A 300 7.98 -4.26 4.17
C ALA A 300 7.65 -5.74 4.41
N ILE A 301 8.53 -6.49 5.08
CA ILE A 301 8.29 -7.84 5.61
C ILE A 301 8.68 -7.92 7.10
N PRO A 302 7.94 -8.69 7.94
CA PRO A 302 6.65 -9.32 7.66
C PRO A 302 5.58 -8.27 7.35
N LEU A 303 4.57 -8.64 6.55
CA LEU A 303 3.55 -7.71 6.05
C LEU A 303 2.94 -6.89 7.18
N THR A 304 2.61 -5.62 6.91
CA THR A 304 1.86 -4.82 7.88
C THR A 304 0.47 -5.42 8.07
N ALA A 305 -0.31 -5.58 6.99
CA ALA A 305 -1.64 -6.17 7.06
C ALA A 305 -1.91 -7.15 5.90
N LEU A 306 -2.43 -8.32 6.25
CA LEU A 306 -3.14 -9.20 5.33
C LEU A 306 -4.65 -8.93 5.47
N PHE A 307 -5.35 -8.74 4.36
CA PHE A 307 -6.82 -8.76 4.32
C PHE A 307 -7.25 -10.02 3.59
N HIS A 308 -7.89 -10.94 4.30
CA HIS A 308 -8.31 -12.23 3.77
C HIS A 308 -9.46 -12.79 4.58
N SER A 309 -10.36 -13.50 3.92
CA SER A 309 -11.50 -14.17 4.54
C SER A 309 -11.08 -15.17 5.62
N LEU A 310 -11.96 -15.33 6.62
CA LEU A 310 -11.97 -16.48 7.51
C LEU A 310 -12.88 -17.58 6.98
N ASN A 311 -14.00 -17.21 6.36
CA ASN A 311 -15.02 -18.11 5.87
C ASN A 311 -14.60 -18.79 4.56
N VAL A 312 -14.72 -20.11 4.49
CA VAL A 312 -14.51 -20.89 3.26
C VAL A 312 -15.83 -20.99 2.52
N GLU A 313 -15.90 -20.42 1.32
CA GLU A 313 -17.10 -20.46 0.49
C GLU A 313 -16.86 -21.27 -0.79
N SER A 314 -17.85 -22.07 -1.20
CA SER A 314 -17.70 -22.95 -2.35
C SER A 314 -19.03 -23.31 -3.03
N ASN A 315 -18.97 -23.43 -4.35
CA ASN A 315 -19.97 -24.05 -5.20
C ASN A 315 -19.55 -25.50 -5.57
N PRO A 316 -20.47 -26.32 -6.11
CA PRO A 316 -20.12 -27.56 -6.80
C PRO A 316 -19.06 -27.31 -7.87
N LYS A 317 -18.16 -28.27 -8.11
CA LYS A 317 -17.01 -28.10 -9.04
C LYS A 317 -17.42 -27.67 -10.47
N MET A 318 -18.59 -28.10 -10.94
CA MET A 318 -19.15 -27.71 -12.25
C MET A 318 -19.69 -26.27 -12.30
N LEU A 319 -19.80 -25.59 -11.16
CA LEU A 319 -20.27 -24.20 -11.00
C LEU A 319 -19.16 -23.28 -10.43
N GLY A 320 -17.89 -23.62 -10.67
CA GLY A 320 -16.70 -22.83 -10.31
C GLY A 320 -15.84 -23.43 -9.19
N GLY A 321 -16.41 -24.27 -8.32
CA GLY A 321 -15.67 -24.83 -7.18
C GLY A 321 -15.51 -23.83 -6.03
N ILE A 322 -14.29 -23.67 -5.51
CA ILE A 322 -14.03 -22.73 -4.40
C ILE A 322 -14.30 -21.29 -4.86
N ILE A 323 -14.97 -20.53 -4.00
CA ILE A 323 -15.19 -19.09 -4.13
C ILE A 323 -14.16 -18.37 -3.26
N SER A 324 -14.11 -18.73 -1.96
CA SER A 324 -13.21 -18.17 -0.95
C SER A 324 -12.40 -19.28 -0.27
N ASN A 325 -11.08 -19.11 -0.16
CA ASN A 325 -10.18 -20.06 0.52
C ASN A 325 -10.23 -19.99 2.06
N GLY A 326 -10.77 -18.92 2.64
CA GLY A 326 -10.96 -18.73 4.08
C GLY A 326 -9.70 -18.89 4.94
N ALA A 327 -9.89 -19.09 6.25
CA ALA A 327 -8.81 -19.26 7.21
C ALA A 327 -7.76 -20.33 6.80
N PRO A 328 -8.14 -21.50 6.23
CA PRO A 328 -7.18 -22.48 5.70
C PRO A 328 -6.29 -21.92 4.57
N GLY A 329 -6.81 -21.04 3.72
CA GLY A 329 -6.07 -20.31 2.70
C GLY A 329 -5.10 -19.30 3.28
N GLY A 330 -5.60 -18.39 4.13
CA GLY A 330 -4.80 -17.34 4.78
C GLY A 330 -3.61 -17.89 5.58
N ILE A 331 -3.77 -19.06 6.20
CA ILE A 331 -2.69 -19.79 6.87
C ILE A 331 -1.56 -20.18 5.91
N GLN A 332 -1.85 -20.53 4.65
CA GLN A 332 -0.80 -20.79 3.66
C GLN A 332 -0.14 -19.50 3.18
N LEU A 333 -0.91 -18.42 2.98
CA LEU A 333 -0.36 -17.10 2.64
C LEU A 333 0.63 -16.63 3.73
N ILE A 334 0.24 -16.74 5.00
CA ILE A 334 1.05 -16.35 6.17
C ILE A 334 2.33 -17.19 6.33
N LYS A 335 2.32 -18.47 5.96
CA LYS A 335 3.58 -19.26 5.91
C LYS A 335 4.55 -18.70 4.86
N GLU A 336 4.02 -18.23 3.73
CA GLU A 336 4.81 -17.74 2.61
C GLU A 336 5.38 -16.33 2.81
N VAL A 337 4.58 -15.39 3.36
CA VAL A 337 4.94 -13.96 3.46
C VAL A 337 5.14 -13.44 4.89
N ASP A 338 4.49 -14.08 5.87
CA ASP A 338 4.29 -13.61 7.25
C ASP A 338 3.58 -12.25 7.37
N ALA A 339 2.80 -12.06 8.44
CA ALA A 339 1.97 -10.87 8.63
C ALA A 339 1.87 -10.47 10.11
N ARG A 340 1.91 -9.16 10.38
CA ARG A 340 1.72 -8.60 11.73
C ARG A 340 0.25 -8.60 12.12
N TYR A 341 -0.61 -8.14 11.21
CA TYR A 341 -2.07 -8.11 11.39
C TYR A 341 -2.76 -8.87 10.26
N TRP A 342 -3.85 -9.57 10.58
CA TRP A 342 -4.79 -10.16 9.63
C TRP A 342 -6.18 -9.58 9.92
N VAL A 343 -6.74 -8.87 8.95
CA VAL A 343 -8.10 -8.33 8.99
C VAL A 343 -9.02 -9.25 8.18
N PRO A 344 -10.10 -9.80 8.78
CA PRO A 344 -11.16 -10.52 8.07
C PRO A 344 -11.76 -9.67 6.93
N ALA A 345 -12.08 -10.27 5.79
CA ALA A 345 -12.55 -9.57 4.59
C ALA A 345 -13.34 -10.52 3.68
N HIS A 346 -14.47 -10.06 3.14
CA HIS A 346 -15.46 -10.89 2.44
C HIS A 346 -16.07 -12.00 3.32
N ASP A 347 -16.29 -11.68 4.59
CA ASP A 347 -16.83 -12.60 5.62
C ASP A 347 -18.30 -12.33 5.97
N GLU A 348 -19.01 -11.49 5.19
CA GLU A 348 -20.43 -11.20 5.44
C GLU A 348 -21.34 -12.38 5.06
N GLU A 349 -22.16 -12.85 6.02
CA GLU A 349 -23.25 -13.78 5.74
C GLU A 349 -24.39 -13.07 4.98
N LYS A 350 -24.18 -12.94 3.67
CA LYS A 350 -25.04 -12.18 2.76
C LYS A 350 -26.44 -12.79 2.62
N LYS A 351 -27.45 -11.92 2.46
CA LYS A 351 -28.83 -12.34 2.14
C LYS A 351 -28.90 -12.66 0.65
N ASN A 352 -29.12 -13.94 0.35
CA ASN A 352 -28.88 -14.55 -0.95
C ASN A 352 -30.16 -15.11 -1.58
N GLU A 353 -30.75 -14.40 -2.54
CA GLU A 353 -31.94 -14.82 -3.28
C GLU A 353 -31.58 -15.41 -4.65
N GLY A 354 -32.19 -16.53 -5.05
CA GLY A 354 -31.96 -17.13 -6.37
C GLY A 354 -32.13 -18.65 -6.41
N LEU A 355 -31.76 -19.24 -7.55
CA LEU A 355 -31.74 -20.70 -7.71
C LEU A 355 -30.36 -21.29 -7.40
N ALA A 356 -29.28 -20.57 -7.74
CA ALA A 356 -27.91 -21.02 -7.55
C ALA A 356 -27.48 -21.03 -6.08
N THR A 357 -28.02 -20.11 -5.26
CA THR A 357 -27.65 -19.91 -3.85
C THR A 357 -27.94 -21.15 -2.98
N LYS A 358 -28.91 -21.98 -3.39
CA LYS A 358 -29.25 -23.26 -2.72
C LYS A 358 -28.19 -24.35 -2.84
N LEU A 359 -27.17 -24.18 -3.68
CA LEU A 359 -26.09 -25.15 -3.89
C LEU A 359 -24.76 -24.68 -3.28
N MET A 360 -24.71 -23.47 -2.72
CA MET A 360 -23.50 -22.92 -2.11
C MET A 360 -23.28 -23.54 -0.73
N SER A 361 -22.02 -23.86 -0.43
CA SER A 361 -21.57 -24.38 0.86
C SER A 361 -20.57 -23.40 1.47
N SER A 362 -20.91 -22.89 2.66
CA SER A 362 -20.05 -22.00 3.44
C SER A 362 -19.65 -22.69 4.75
N LYS A 363 -18.37 -22.57 5.13
CA LYS A 363 -17.87 -22.93 6.46
C LYS A 363 -17.26 -21.69 7.11
N THR A 364 -17.97 -21.17 8.11
CA THR A 364 -17.50 -20.09 8.99
C THR A 364 -16.28 -20.52 9.80
N TYR A 365 -15.34 -19.60 10.04
CA TYR A 365 -14.24 -19.78 11.00
C TYR A 365 -14.19 -18.60 11.97
N GLY A 366 -14.09 -18.89 13.27
CA GLY A 366 -13.96 -17.84 14.29
C GLY A 366 -12.56 -17.22 14.31
N VAL A 367 -12.45 -15.98 14.80
CA VAL A 367 -11.15 -15.33 15.10
C VAL A 367 -10.30 -16.21 16.03
N GLU A 368 -10.90 -16.74 17.11
CA GLU A 368 -10.22 -17.63 18.06
C GLU A 368 -9.84 -19.00 17.48
N GLU A 369 -10.62 -19.54 16.53
CA GLU A 369 -10.25 -20.76 15.81
C GLU A 369 -9.05 -20.50 14.89
N THR A 370 -9.10 -19.39 14.15
CA THR A 370 -8.01 -18.94 13.27
C THR A 370 -6.73 -18.68 14.06
N ILE A 371 -6.81 -18.04 15.23
CA ILE A 371 -5.68 -17.85 16.14
C ILE A 371 -5.12 -19.19 16.60
N LYS A 372 -5.95 -20.16 17.01
CA LYS A 372 -5.49 -21.51 17.40
C LYS A 372 -4.78 -22.22 16.23
N LEU A 373 -5.34 -22.16 15.03
CA LEU A 373 -4.72 -22.72 13.82
C LEU A 373 -3.36 -22.07 13.52
N LEU A 374 -3.23 -20.75 13.69
CA LEU A 374 -1.94 -20.03 13.58
C LEU A 374 -0.92 -20.46 14.65
N ARG A 375 -1.35 -20.71 15.90
CA ARG A 375 -0.43 -21.24 16.95
C ARG A 375 0.02 -22.68 16.66
N MET A 376 -0.81 -23.48 15.98
CA MET A 376 -0.48 -24.84 15.55
C MET A 376 0.43 -24.92 14.31
N ILE A 377 0.90 -23.79 13.75
CA ILE A 377 1.94 -23.79 12.72
C ILE A 377 3.28 -24.27 13.34
N GLY A 378 3.56 -25.57 13.26
CA GLY A 378 4.76 -26.20 13.82
C GLY A 378 5.39 -27.20 12.87
N GLY A 379 6.59 -26.89 12.39
CA GLY A 379 7.40 -27.77 11.53
C GLY A 379 8.63 -27.03 11.01
N ILE A 380 9.82 -27.55 11.34
CA ILE A 380 11.15 -27.21 10.83
C ILE A 380 11.34 -25.76 10.30
N GLY A 381 11.82 -24.86 11.16
CA GLY A 381 12.48 -23.60 10.74
C GLY A 381 11.64 -22.31 10.73
N GLY A 382 10.33 -22.35 10.97
CA GLY A 382 9.46 -21.17 10.91
C GLY A 382 8.98 -20.60 12.26
N SER A 383 9.19 -19.30 12.47
CA SER A 383 8.49 -18.48 13.48
C SER A 383 7.32 -17.66 12.91
N ARG A 384 7.16 -17.66 11.57
CA ARG A 384 6.10 -16.98 10.82
C ARG A 384 4.70 -17.39 11.31
N GLY A 385 3.74 -16.47 11.25
CA GLY A 385 2.36 -16.67 11.72
C GLY A 385 2.19 -16.69 13.25
N LYS A 386 3.21 -17.11 14.01
CA LYS A 386 3.17 -17.16 15.49
C LYS A 386 3.16 -15.78 16.17
N LYS A 387 3.21 -14.69 15.41
CA LYS A 387 3.05 -13.31 15.90
C LYS A 387 1.91 -12.54 15.22
N THR A 388 1.21 -13.13 14.25
CA THR A 388 0.04 -12.49 13.64
C THR A 388 -1.06 -12.29 14.68
N VAL A 389 -1.65 -11.10 14.67
CA VAL A 389 -2.87 -10.76 15.39
C VAL A 389 -4.02 -10.78 14.38
N VAL A 390 -5.07 -11.55 14.64
CA VAL A 390 -6.29 -11.55 13.83
C VAL A 390 -7.26 -10.56 14.47
N GLU A 391 -7.56 -9.46 13.79
CA GLU A 391 -8.33 -8.32 14.32
C GLU A 391 -9.61 -8.14 13.47
N SER A 392 -10.75 -8.58 13.99
CA SER A 392 -12.05 -8.25 13.38
C SER A 392 -12.41 -6.81 13.72
N ILE A 393 -12.50 -5.96 12.69
CA ILE A 393 -12.77 -4.52 12.85
C ILE A 393 -14.29 -4.29 12.99
N GLY A 394 -15.09 -4.97 12.17
CA GLY A 394 -16.55 -4.88 12.12
C GLY A 394 -17.05 -3.69 11.29
N ASN A 395 -18.29 -3.79 10.79
CA ASN A 395 -18.95 -2.74 10.01
C ASN A 395 -19.00 -1.41 10.82
N GLY A 396 -18.42 -0.34 10.26
CA GLY A 396 -18.26 0.96 10.91
C GLY A 396 -17.10 1.06 11.90
N GLY A 397 -16.41 -0.06 12.18
CA GLY A 397 -15.26 -0.10 13.05
C GLY A 397 -14.03 0.58 12.43
N CYS A 398 -13.12 1.04 13.31
CA CYS A 398 -11.85 1.64 12.92
C CYS A 398 -10.72 1.16 13.84
N ARG A 399 -9.54 0.89 13.25
CA ARG A 399 -8.32 0.46 13.95
C ARG A 399 -7.07 1.09 13.34
N THR A 400 -6.04 1.32 14.15
CA THR A 400 -4.76 1.85 13.68
C THR A 400 -3.63 0.88 13.97
N PHE A 401 -3.19 0.20 12.92
CA PHE A 401 -2.03 -0.68 12.91
C PHE A 401 -0.75 0.14 12.76
N ARG A 402 0.34 -0.28 13.41
CA ARG A 402 1.66 0.37 13.28
C ARG A 402 2.59 -0.47 12.43
N GLY A 403 3.40 0.22 11.64
CA GLY A 403 4.59 -0.37 11.02
C GLY A 403 5.63 -0.77 12.07
N GLY A 404 6.65 -1.51 11.61
CA GLY A 404 7.91 -1.66 12.34
C GLY A 404 8.69 -0.35 12.41
#